data_AF-A0AA95M9Q3-F1
#
_entry.id   AF-A0AA95M9Q3-F1
#
_cell.length_a   1.000
_cell.length_b   1.000
_cell.length_c   1.000
_cell.angle_alpha   90.00
_cell.angle_beta   90.00
_cell.angle_gamma   90.00
#
_symmetry.space_group_name_H-M   'P 1'
#
loop_
_entity.id
_entity.type
_entity.pdbx_description
1 polymer ?
#
loop_
_entity_poly.entity_id
_entity_poly.type
_entity_poly.pdbx_seq_one_letter_code
_entity_poly.pdbx_strand_id
1 'polypeptide(L)' 'MLLSKAWEKYESDKRIKGFSPQTLKALKLQATLLIRYLKDVKLDTISTLTLSKIVHKVFTNPYDYTRM' A
#
# COMPACT_ATOMS: atom_id res chain seq x y z
N MET A 1 -9.71 -3.85 12.15
CA MET A 1 -9.19 -4.93 11.28
C MET A 1 -7.73 -4.64 10.97
N LEU A 2 -6.84 -5.64 10.95
CA LEU A 2 -5.43 -5.44 10.59
C LEU A 2 -5.28 -5.16 9.08
N LEU A 3 -4.25 -4.41 8.69
CA LEU A 3 -3.98 -4.08 7.30
C LEU A 3 -3.70 -5.32 6.44
N SER A 4 -3.00 -6.32 6.99
CA SER A 4 -2.79 -7.63 6.35
C SER A 4 -4.12 -8.36 6.06
N LYS A 5 -5.03 -8.37 7.04
CA LYS A 5 -6.36 -8.97 6.90
C LYS A 5 -7.28 -8.19 5.97
N ALA A 6 -7.10 -6.88 5.89
CA ALA A 6 -7.77 -6.04 4.91
C ALA A 6 -7.33 -6.40 3.48
N TRP A 7 -6.02 -6.60 3.28
CA TRP A 7 -5.47 -7.03 1.99
C TRP A 7 -6.04 -8.38 1.55
N GLU A 8 -6.06 -9.40 2.41
CA GLU A 8 -6.61 -10.72 2.08
C GLU A 8 -8.05 -10.64 1.55
N LYS A 9 -8.91 -9.86 2.22
CA LYS A 9 -10.30 -9.66 1.79
C LYS A 9 -10.38 -8.89 0.47
N TYR A 10 -9.61 -7.82 0.34
CA TYR A 10 -9.57 -7.01 -0.88
C TYR A 10 -9.09 -7.83 -2.09
N GLU A 11 -8.03 -8.62 -1.94
CA GLU A 11 -7.50 -9.48 -3.01
C GLU A 11 -8.54 -10.50 -3.46
N SER A 12 -9.25 -11.13 -2.51
CA SER A 12 -10.33 -12.08 -2.80
C SER A 12 -11.45 -11.42 -3.62
N ASP A 13 -11.93 -10.25 -3.18
CA ASP A 13 -12.98 -9.49 -3.88
C ASP A 13 -12.55 -9.09 -5.29
N LYS A 14 -11.29 -8.65 -5.46
CA LYS A 14 -10.77 -8.25 -6.77
C LYS A 14 -10.56 -9.43 -7.71
N ARG A 15 -10.18 -10.59 -7.18
CA ARG A 15 -10.11 -11.84 -7.95
C ARG A 15 -11.49 -12.25 -8.49
N ILE A 16 -12.53 -12.18 -7.65
CA ILE A 16 -13.92 -12.46 -8.06
C ILE A 16 -14.39 -11.46 -9.13
N LYS A 17 -13.99 -10.19 -9.03
CA LYS A 17 -14.27 -9.14 -10.02
C LYS A 17 -13.47 -9.27 -11.33
N GLY A 18 -12.68 -10.34 -11.51
CA GLY A 18 -11.96 -10.60 -12.76
C GLY A 18 -10.72 -9.74 -12.99
N PHE A 19 -10.09 -9.22 -11.93
CA PHE A 19 -8.83 -8.48 -12.07
C PHE A 19 -7.74 -9.41 -12.61
N SER A 20 -6.90 -8.90 -13.52
CA SER A 20 -5.82 -9.69 -14.10
C SER A 20 -4.78 -10.09 -13.04
N PRO A 21 -4.10 -11.25 -13.22
CA PRO A 21 -3.02 -11.65 -12.32
C PRO A 21 -1.91 -10.60 -12.21
N GLN A 22 -1.60 -9.88 -13.30
CA GLN A 22 -0.60 -8.81 -13.30
C GLN A 22 -1.03 -7.64 -12.41
N THR A 23 -2.29 -7.21 -12.52
CA THR A 23 -2.84 -6.14 -11.68
C THR A 23 -2.86 -6.53 -10.21
N LEU A 24 -3.27 -7.77 -9.88
CA LEU A 24 -3.24 -8.27 -8.50
C LEU A 24 -1.81 -8.32 -7.94
N LYS A 25 -0.82 -8.69 -8.75
CA LYS A 25 0.59 -8.68 -8.36
C LYS A 25 1.10 -7.28 -8.03
N ALA A 26 0.74 -6.27 -8.84
CA ALA A 26 1.11 -4.88 -8.59
C ALA A 26 0.45 -4.33 -7.30
N LEU A 27 -0.85 -4.62 -7.11
CA LEU A 27 -1.57 -4.23 -5.89
C LEU A 27 -0.99 -4.92 -4.64
N LYS A 28 -0.58 -6.18 -4.76
CA LYS A 28 0.08 -6.92 -3.66
C LYS A 28 1.41 -6.28 -3.27
N LEU A 29 2.18 -5.83 -4.25
CA LEU A 29 3.42 -5.10 -4.01
C LEU A 29 3.16 -3.81 -3.24
N GLN A 30 2.17 -3.02 -3.66
CA GLN A 30 1.76 -1.78 -2.97
C GLN A 30 1.32 -2.05 -1.53
N ALA A 31 0.45 -3.05 -1.31
CA ALA A 31 0.01 -3.42 0.03
C ALA A 31 1.15 -3.91 0.93
N THR A 32 2.09 -4.68 0.37
CA THR A 32 3.28 -5.14 1.09
C THR A 32 4.16 -3.97 1.53
N LEU A 33 4.35 -2.95 0.68
CA LEU A 33 5.08 -1.75 1.04
C LEU A 33 4.38 -0.99 2.17
N LEU A 34 3.06 -0.83 2.09
CA LEU A 34 2.27 -0.19 3.15
C LEU A 34 2.42 -0.92 4.50
N ILE A 35 2.31 -2.25 4.52
CA ILE A 35 2.45 -3.07 5.73
C ILE A 35 3.86 -2.96 6.31
N ARG A 36 4.90 -2.98 5.47
CA ARG A 36 6.29 -2.82 5.94
C ARG A 36 6.53 -1.46 6.60
N TYR A 37 5.95 -0.41 6.04
CA TYR A 37 6.12 0.96 6.53
C TYR A 37 5.30 1.27 7.78
N LEU A 38 4.03 0.91 7.77
CA LEU A 38 3.11 1.23 8.87
C LEU A 38 3.19 0.25 10.02
N LYS A 39 3.88 -0.87 9.82
CA LYS A 39 3.67 -2.11 10.58
C LYS A 39 2.24 -2.61 10.36
N ASP A 40 1.99 -3.88 10.70
CA ASP A 40 0.65 -4.47 10.51
C ASP A 40 -0.31 -3.90 11.57
N VAL A 41 -0.74 -2.67 11.34
CA VAL A 41 -1.58 -1.88 12.26
C VAL A 41 -3.05 -2.07 11.93
N LYS A 42 -3.91 -1.67 12.87
CA LYS A 42 -5.35 -1.66 12.62
C LYS A 42 -5.70 -0.51 11.67
N LEU A 43 -6.62 -0.74 10.73
CA LEU A 43 -7.05 0.26 9.73
C LEU A 43 -7.52 1.59 10.34
N ASP A 44 -8.19 1.54 11.49
CA ASP A 44 -8.68 2.68 12.26
C ASP A 44 -7.56 3.60 12.80
N THR A 45 -6.33 3.12 12.82
CA THR A 45 -5.15 3.91 13.24
C THR A 45 -4.46 4.62 12.07
N ILE A 46 -4.87 4.33 10.83
CA ILE A 46 -4.30 4.95 9.63
C ILE A 46 -4.99 6.29 9.38
N SER A 47 -4.25 7.39 9.56
CA SER A 47 -4.72 8.74 9.26
C SER A 47 -4.25 9.23 7.88
N THR A 48 -4.93 10.25 7.35
CA THR A 48 -4.55 10.91 6.09
C THR A 48 -3.12 11.45 6.13
N LEU A 49 -2.66 11.93 7.30
CA LEU A 49 -1.28 12.38 7.51
C LEU A 49 -0.28 11.24 7.33
N THR A 50 -0.60 10.07 7.88
CA THR A 50 0.23 8.87 7.76
C THR A 50 0.35 8.42 6.30
N LEU A 51 -0.73 8.47 5.53
CA LEU A 51 -0.73 8.17 4.09
C LEU A 51 0.10 9.18 3.30
N SER A 52 -0.05 10.48 3.58
CA SER A 52 0.72 11.55 2.93
C SER A 52 2.23 11.37 3.13
N LYS A 53 2.67 10.92 4.32
CA LYS A 53 4.08 10.65 4.61
C LYS A 53 4.64 9.51 3.76
N ILE A 54 3.86 8.45 3.55
CA ILE A 54 4.28 7.32 2.72
C ILE A 54 4.39 7.75 1.25
N VAL A 55 3.37 8.46 0.75
CA VAL A 55 3.37 9.01 -0.60
C VAL A 55 4.61 9.89 -0.79
N HIS A 56 4.81 10.89 0.07
CA HIS A 56 5.99 11.74 0.03
C HIS A 56 7.27 10.92 0.00
N LYS A 57 7.45 9.97 0.94
CA LYS A 57 8.64 9.12 1.01
C LYS A 57 8.88 8.26 -0.25
N VAL A 58 7.83 7.76 -0.88
CA VAL A 58 7.94 6.99 -2.14
C VAL A 58 8.36 7.90 -3.29
N PHE A 59 7.91 9.16 -3.29
CA PHE A 59 8.22 10.15 -4.33
C PHE A 59 9.44 11.02 -4.05
N THR A 60 9.98 11.01 -2.83
CA THR A 60 11.20 11.73 -2.44
C THR A 60 12.24 10.74 -1.93
N ASN A 61 12.95 10.14 -2.87
CA ASN A 61 14.17 9.40 -2.58
C ASN A 61 15.31 10.42 -2.32
N PRO A 62 16.11 10.32 -1.26
CA PRO A 62 17.26 11.22 -1.02
C PRO A 62 18.36 11.18 -2.11
N TYR A 63 18.21 10.34 -3.15
CA TYR A 63 19.06 10.33 -4.35
C TYR A 63 18.40 10.94 -5.60
N ASP A 64 17.24 11.59 -5.46
CA ASP A 64 16.56 12.28 -6.55
C ASP A 64 17.12 13.70 -6.73
N TYR A 65 18.23 13.83 -7.47
CA TYR A 65 18.85 15.10 -7.86
C TYR A 65 18.10 15.82 -9.01
N THR A 66 16.95 15.31 -9.45
CA THR A 66 16.24 15.83 -10.63
C THR A 66 15.25 16.97 -10.34
N ARG A 67 15.31 17.55 -9.14
CA ARG A 67 14.72 18.87 -8.83
C ARG A 67 15.82 19.87 -8.45
N MET A 68 16.55 20.33 -9.45
CA MET A 68 17.22 21.64 -9.47
C MET A 68 16.77 22.39 -10.71
#